data_AF-W1PLW6-F1
#
_entry.id   AF-W1PLW6-F1
#
_cell.length_a   1.000
_cell.length_b   1.000
_cell.length_c   1.000
_cell.angle_alpha   90.00
_cell.angle_beta   90.00
_cell.angle_gamma   90.00
#
_symmetry.space_group_name_H-M   'P 1'
#
loop_
_entity.id
_entity.type
_entity.pdbx_description
1 polymer ?
#
loop_
_entity_poly.entity_id
_entity_poly.type
_entity_poly.pdbx_seq_one_letter_code
_entity_poly.pdbx_strand_id
1 'polypeptide(L)'
;MPKADACVSRWGELRKELMRECHDTEGHPIQDRTLALLSNTFYWPQMEEDVKHYVQTCLFSLSMNFIDGLPKVDGMTEIIVVVDRFSKYKTFIAALDHCTTEVAAKIESWQQRNKELIRENSSLKKYRSWVIE
;
A
#
# COMPACT_ATOMS: atom_id res chain seq x y z
N MET A 1 -18.18 8.10 -23.02
CA MET A 1 -17.31 7.10 -23.69
C MET A 1 -15.87 7.49 -23.37
N PRO A 2 -15.00 6.60 -22.85
CA PRO A 2 -13.61 6.95 -22.60
C PRO A 2 -12.93 7.33 -23.93
N LYS A 3 -12.00 8.30 -23.90
CA LYS A 3 -11.25 8.80 -25.06
C LYS A 3 -10.10 7.84 -25.44
N ALA A 4 -10.34 6.54 -25.45
CA ALA A 4 -9.27 5.57 -25.71
C ALA A 4 -9.13 5.29 -27.21
N ASP A 5 -7.90 5.33 -27.69
CA ASP A 5 -7.55 5.09 -29.09
C ASP A 5 -7.45 3.59 -29.43
N ALA A 6 -7.27 2.72 -28.41
CA ALA A 6 -7.12 1.27 -28.59
C ALA A 6 -7.86 0.45 -27.54
N CYS A 7 -8.49 -0.67 -27.98
CA CYS A 7 -9.08 -1.67 -27.09
C CYS A 7 -8.12 -2.83 -26.85
N VAL A 8 -7.90 -3.20 -25.59
CA VAL A 8 -6.96 -4.25 -25.19
C VAL A 8 -7.69 -5.55 -24.88
N SER A 9 -7.38 -6.60 -25.64
CA SER A 9 -7.95 -7.93 -25.42
C SER A 9 -7.56 -8.49 -24.05
N ARG A 10 -8.32 -9.46 -23.55
CA ARG A 10 -8.00 -10.16 -22.30
C ARG A 10 -6.93 -11.24 -22.45
N TRP A 11 -6.49 -11.50 -23.69
CA TRP A 11 -5.57 -12.58 -24.02
C TRP A 11 -4.14 -12.05 -24.06
N GLY A 12 -3.23 -12.80 -23.45
CA GLY A 12 -1.83 -12.40 -23.27
C GLY A 12 -1.62 -11.47 -22.07
N GLU A 13 -0.37 -11.07 -21.86
CA GLU A 13 0.06 -10.31 -20.68
C GLU A 13 0.02 -8.78 -20.90
N LEU A 14 -0.45 -8.32 -22.06
CA LEU A 14 -0.39 -6.92 -22.48
C LEU A 14 -1.03 -5.96 -21.47
N ARG A 15 -2.18 -6.32 -20.86
CA ARG A 15 -2.79 -5.49 -19.80
C ARG A 15 -1.85 -5.27 -18.62
N LYS A 16 -1.14 -6.32 -18.19
CA LYS A 16 -0.18 -6.24 -17.07
C LYS A 16 1.06 -5.47 -17.46
N GLU A 17 1.54 -5.61 -18.70
CA GLU A 17 2.68 -4.85 -19.20
C GLU A 17 2.38 -3.35 -19.24
N LEU A 18 1.20 -2.96 -19.73
CA LEU A 18 0.75 -1.57 -19.73
C LEU A 18 0.60 -1.02 -18.31
N MET A 19 -0.01 -1.79 -17.40
CA MET A 19 -0.10 -1.41 -16.00
C MET A 19 1.28 -1.24 -15.36
N ARG A 20 2.23 -2.14 -15.65
CA ARG A 20 3.61 -2.06 -15.17
C ARG A 20 4.32 -0.81 -15.67
N GLU A 21 4.23 -0.52 -16.96
CA GLU A 21 4.88 0.66 -17.55
C GLU A 21 4.31 1.96 -16.95
N CYS A 22 2.99 2.09 -16.85
CA CYS A 22 2.36 3.28 -16.28
C CYS A 22 2.53 3.41 -14.75
N HIS A 23 2.85 2.34 -14.04
CA HIS A 23 2.88 2.34 -12.56
C HIS A 23 4.29 2.19 -11.99
N ASP A 24 5.08 1.22 -12.44
CA ASP A 24 6.39 0.94 -11.87
C ASP A 24 7.46 1.90 -12.42
N THR A 25 7.34 2.31 -13.68
CA THR A 25 8.31 3.23 -14.32
C THR A 25 8.00 4.70 -13.99
N GLU A 26 6.73 5.05 -13.80
CA GLU A 26 6.28 6.42 -13.50
C GLU A 26 6.29 6.77 -11.99
N GLY A 27 6.97 5.97 -11.17
CA GLY A 27 7.20 6.26 -9.75
C GLY A 27 6.05 5.90 -8.81
N HIS A 28 5.34 4.80 -9.07
CA HIS A 28 4.24 4.26 -8.26
C HIS A 28 3.10 5.26 -7.98
N PRO A 29 2.49 5.81 -9.06
CA PRO A 29 1.31 6.66 -8.92
C PRO A 29 0.16 5.92 -8.24
N ILE A 30 -0.65 6.68 -7.49
CA ILE A 30 -1.89 6.18 -6.88
C ILE A 30 -2.86 5.74 -7.99
N GLN A 31 -3.74 4.79 -7.68
CA GLN A 31 -4.73 4.19 -8.59
C GLN A 31 -5.34 5.17 -9.60
N ASP A 32 -5.90 6.30 -9.14
CA ASP A 32 -6.58 7.28 -10.00
C ASP A 32 -5.66 7.83 -11.10
N ARG A 33 -4.38 8.02 -10.77
CA ARG A 33 -3.39 8.52 -11.73
C ARG A 33 -2.96 7.42 -12.70
N THR A 34 -2.77 6.18 -12.24
CA THR A 34 -2.53 5.03 -13.15
C THR A 34 -3.69 4.83 -14.11
N LEU A 35 -4.93 4.91 -13.61
CA LEU A 35 -6.14 4.80 -14.43
C LEU A 35 -6.24 5.96 -15.42
N ALA A 36 -5.95 7.19 -15.01
CA ALA A 36 -5.95 8.35 -15.91
C ALA A 36 -4.91 8.23 -17.02
N LEU A 37 -3.70 7.73 -16.72
CA LEU A 37 -2.65 7.51 -17.71
C LEU A 37 -3.06 6.43 -18.73
N LEU A 38 -3.57 5.29 -18.25
CA LEU A 38 -3.99 4.19 -19.11
C LEU A 38 -5.20 4.55 -19.98
N SER A 39 -6.22 5.17 -19.37
CA SER A 39 -7.47 5.52 -20.04
C SER A 39 -7.34 6.64 -21.07
N ASN A 40 -6.19 7.32 -21.12
CA ASN A 40 -5.89 8.29 -22.18
C ASN A 40 -5.66 7.63 -23.53
N THR A 41 -5.16 6.38 -23.56
CA THR A 41 -4.75 5.71 -24.81
C THR A 41 -5.44 4.35 -24.98
N PHE A 42 -5.73 3.67 -23.88
CA PHE A 42 -6.22 2.29 -23.88
C PHE A 42 -7.58 2.17 -23.18
N TYR A 43 -8.32 1.12 -23.55
CA TYR A 43 -9.53 0.72 -22.84
C TYR A 43 -9.65 -0.80 -22.80
N TRP A 44 -10.20 -1.33 -21.71
CA TRP A 44 -10.71 -2.70 -21.66
C TRP A 44 -11.84 -2.84 -20.64
N PRO A 45 -12.75 -3.83 -20.80
CA PRO A 45 -13.76 -4.11 -19.79
C PRO A 45 -13.11 -4.41 -18.43
N GLN A 46 -13.65 -3.80 -17.36
CA GLN A 46 -13.15 -3.93 -15.98
C GLN A 46 -11.75 -3.32 -15.73
N MET A 47 -11.29 -2.41 -16.60
CA MET A 47 -10.01 -1.72 -16.44
C MET A 47 -9.78 -1.13 -15.05
N GLU A 48 -10.77 -0.46 -14.49
CA GLU A 48 -10.64 0.14 -13.15
C GLU A 48 -10.36 -0.92 -12.08
N GLU A 49 -11.03 -2.07 -12.13
CA GLU A 49 -10.84 -3.15 -11.15
C GLU A 49 -9.49 -3.87 -11.37
N ASP A 50 -9.06 -4.04 -12.62
CA ASP A 50 -7.74 -4.58 -12.96
C ASP A 50 -6.62 -3.65 -12.45
N VAL A 51 -6.74 -2.33 -12.70
CA VAL A 51 -5.78 -1.31 -12.24
C VAL A 51 -5.77 -1.27 -10.71
N LYS A 52 -6.94 -1.31 -10.08
CA LYS A 52 -7.06 -1.35 -8.62
C LYS A 52 -6.33 -2.56 -8.04
N HIS A 53 -6.60 -3.77 -8.52
CA HIS A 53 -5.91 -4.97 -8.06
C HIS A 53 -4.40 -4.87 -8.26
N TYR A 54 -3.96 -4.40 -9.44
CA TYR A 54 -2.55 -4.26 -9.76
C TYR A 54 -1.84 -3.30 -8.78
N VAL A 55 -2.35 -2.07 -8.64
CA VAL A 55 -1.77 -1.05 -7.74
C VAL A 55 -1.84 -1.49 -6.28
N GLN A 56 -2.88 -2.24 -5.90
CA GLN A 56 -2.98 -2.80 -4.55
C GLN A 56 -1.86 -3.79 -4.21
N THR A 57 -1.33 -4.52 -5.19
CA THR A 57 -0.19 -5.43 -4.96
C THR A 57 1.16 -4.70 -4.83
N CYS A 58 1.22 -3.40 -5.14
CA CYS A 58 2.45 -2.62 -5.04
C CYS A 58 2.95 -2.51 -3.59
N LEU A 59 4.20 -2.91 -3.35
CA LEU A 59 4.86 -2.78 -2.05
C LEU A 59 5.18 -1.32 -1.70
N PHE A 60 5.44 -0.48 -2.70
CA PHE A 60 5.70 0.95 -2.48
C PHE A 60 4.47 1.70 -1.97
N SER A 61 3.28 1.12 -1.99
CA SER A 61 2.12 1.75 -1.32
C SER A 61 2.27 1.83 0.20
N LEU A 62 3.19 1.07 0.82
CA LEU A 62 3.48 1.13 2.24
C LEU A 62 4.66 2.07 2.53
N SER A 63 4.56 2.87 3.59
CA SER A 63 5.68 3.67 4.13
C SER A 63 5.75 3.53 5.64
N MET A 64 6.96 3.51 6.19
CA MET A 64 7.21 3.43 7.62
C MET A 64 7.97 4.67 8.10
N ASN A 65 7.50 5.30 9.16
CA ASN A 65 8.14 6.43 9.81
C ASN A 65 8.26 6.16 11.31
N PHE A 66 9.16 6.89 11.98
CA PHE A 66 9.36 6.80 13.41
C PHE A 66 9.03 8.14 14.06
N ILE A 67 8.34 8.09 15.18
CA ILE A 67 8.15 9.22 16.09
C ILE A 67 8.99 8.90 17.33
N ASP A 68 10.05 9.66 17.52
CA ASP A 68 11.02 9.50 18.61
C ASP A 68 10.82 10.58 19.69
N GLY A 69 11.64 10.51 20.75
CA GLY A 69 11.66 11.51 21.81
C GLY A 69 10.42 11.53 22.71
N LEU A 70 9.66 10.43 22.77
CA LEU A 70 8.46 10.34 23.61
C LEU A 70 8.83 10.06 25.08
N PRO A 71 8.01 10.53 26.04
CA PRO A 71 8.16 10.14 27.44
C PRO A 71 8.07 8.62 27.59
N LYS A 72 8.97 8.05 28.40
CA LYS A 72 9.02 6.61 28.63
C LYS A 72 7.75 6.12 29.34
N VAL A 73 7.01 5.23 28.69
CA VAL A 73 5.86 4.51 29.26
C VAL A 73 6.10 3.02 29.08
N ASP A 74 6.16 2.27 30.18
CA ASP A 74 6.40 0.81 30.18
C ASP A 74 7.62 0.36 29.36
N GLY A 75 8.69 1.17 29.36
CA GLY A 75 9.90 0.85 28.59
C GLY A 75 9.90 1.43 27.16
N MET A 76 8.75 1.80 26.62
CA MET A 76 8.59 2.28 25.25
C MET A 76 8.80 3.80 25.17
N THR A 77 9.55 4.22 24.14
CA THR A 77 9.93 5.64 23.92
C THR A 77 9.75 6.07 22.46
N GLU A 78 9.32 5.14 21.60
CA GLU A 78 9.14 5.39 20.17
C GLU A 78 7.77 4.88 19.69
N ILE A 79 7.26 5.49 18.63
CA ILE A 79 6.10 4.99 17.88
C ILE A 79 6.51 4.80 16.41
N ILE A 80 6.37 3.57 15.94
CA ILE A 80 6.48 3.23 14.53
C ILE A 80 5.14 3.52 13.87
N VAL A 81 5.15 4.35 12.84
CA VAL A 81 3.99 4.72 12.03
C VAL A 81 4.09 4.03 10.69
N VAL A 82 3.25 3.02 10.47
CA VAL A 82 3.10 2.39 9.15
C VAL A 82 1.89 2.96 8.44
N VAL A 83 2.10 3.50 7.25
CA VAL A 83 1.04 4.13 6.44
C VAL A 83 0.85 3.32 5.15
N ASP A 84 -0.40 2.91 4.91
CA ASP A 84 -0.83 2.44 3.60
C ASP A 84 -1.36 3.64 2.79
N ARG A 85 -0.57 4.09 1.82
CA ARG A 85 -0.85 5.26 0.98
C ARG A 85 -2.03 5.01 0.03
N PHE A 86 -2.36 3.75 -0.24
CA PHE A 86 -3.51 3.35 -1.05
C PHE A 86 -4.81 3.50 -0.25
N SER A 87 -4.91 2.85 0.91
CA SER A 87 -6.13 2.90 1.74
C SER A 87 -6.24 4.13 2.64
N LYS A 88 -5.16 4.94 2.71
CA LYS A 88 -4.97 6.02 3.69
C LYS A 88 -4.95 5.53 5.15
N TYR A 89 -4.85 4.22 5.37
CA TYR A 89 -4.80 3.63 6.69
C TYR A 89 -3.44 3.88 7.35
N LYS A 90 -3.45 4.09 8.67
CA LYS A 90 -2.25 4.30 9.48
C LYS A 90 -2.29 3.35 10.67
N THR A 91 -1.21 2.60 10.85
CA THR A 91 -0.98 1.74 12.01
C THR A 91 0.10 2.37 12.87
N PHE A 92 -0.16 2.52 14.16
CA PHE A 92 0.81 3.01 15.14
C PHE A 92 1.21 1.84 16.04
N ILE A 93 2.51 1.59 16.15
CA ILE A 93 3.07 0.48 16.93
C ILE A 93 4.03 1.11 17.94
N ALA A 94 3.75 0.96 19.23
CA ALA A 94 4.66 1.41 20.26
C ALA A 94 5.90 0.49 20.28
N ALA A 95 7.09 1.08 20.38
CA ALA A 95 8.34 0.37 20.31
C ALA A 95 9.30 0.80 21.43
N LEU A 96 10.16 -0.15 21.82
CA LEU A 96 11.33 0.12 22.66
C LEU A 96 12.33 0.99 21.89
N ASP A 97 13.15 1.74 22.64
CA ASP A 97 14.32 2.42 22.09
C ASP A 97 15.14 1.42 21.27
N HIS A 98 15.51 1.78 20.03
CA HIS A 98 16.21 0.93 19.06
C HIS A 98 15.34 -0.07 18.28
N CYS A 99 14.43 0.41 17.42
CA CYS A 99 13.85 -0.45 16.39
C CYS A 99 14.95 -0.93 15.41
N THR A 100 15.36 -2.19 15.50
CA THR A 100 16.33 -2.77 14.57
C THR A 100 15.70 -2.97 13.18
N THR A 101 16.55 -3.05 12.14
CA THR A 101 16.12 -3.37 10.76
C THR A 101 15.33 -4.69 10.69
N GLU A 102 15.56 -5.62 11.63
CA GLU A 102 14.83 -6.88 11.70
C GLU A 102 13.37 -6.70 12.15
N VAL A 103 13.13 -5.83 13.14
CA VAL A 103 11.77 -5.50 13.60
C VAL A 103 11.01 -4.78 12.50
N ALA A 104 11.65 -3.84 11.82
CA ALA A 104 11.13 -3.18 10.62
C ALA A 104 10.70 -4.19 9.54
N ALA A 105 11.57 -5.15 9.19
CA ALA A 105 11.28 -6.18 8.18
C ALA A 105 10.13 -7.11 8.59
N LYS A 106 10.00 -7.44 9.89
CA LYS A 106 8.88 -8.24 10.42
C LYS A 106 7.56 -7.49 10.32
N ILE A 107 7.55 -6.19 10.63
CA ILE A 107 6.37 -5.33 10.52
C ILE A 107 5.93 -5.23 9.06
N GLU A 108 6.86 -4.99 8.13
CA GLU A 108 6.56 -4.96 6.69
C GLU A 108 5.98 -6.29 6.19
N SER A 109 6.60 -7.41 6.57
CA SER A 109 6.14 -8.75 6.20
C SER A 109 4.78 -9.11 6.77
N TRP A 110 4.44 -8.60 7.97
CA TRP A 110 3.12 -8.79 8.57
C TRP A 110 2.07 -7.91 7.87
N GLN A 111 2.38 -6.64 7.61
CA GLN A 111 1.48 -5.72 6.91
C GLN A 111 1.14 -6.25 5.51
N GLN A 112 2.13 -6.78 4.79
CA GLN A 112 1.90 -7.37 3.48
C GLN A 112 0.97 -8.57 3.53
N ARG A 113 1.11 -9.44 4.54
CA ARG A 113 0.22 -10.60 4.73
C ARG A 113 -1.19 -10.22 5.16
N ASN A 114 -1.34 -9.15 5.94
CA ASN A 114 -2.63 -8.76 6.55
C ASN A 114 -3.30 -7.59 5.82
N LYS A 115 -2.81 -7.20 4.65
CA LYS A 115 -3.27 -6.02 3.89
C LYS A 115 -4.77 -6.04 3.62
N GLU A 116 -5.35 -7.21 3.37
CA GLU A 116 -6.80 -7.41 3.16
C GLU A 116 -7.58 -7.30 4.47
N LEU A 117 -7.11 -7.98 5.53
CA LEU A 117 -7.75 -7.98 6.86
C LEU A 117 -7.78 -6.58 7.52
N ILE A 118 -6.71 -5.81 7.36
CA ILE A 118 -6.61 -4.44 7.88
C ILE A 118 -7.61 -3.51 7.20
N ARG A 119 -7.94 -3.76 5.93
CA ARG A 119 -8.86 -2.94 5.13
C ARG A 119 -10.32 -3.26 5.41
N GLU A 120 -10.67 -4.54 5.54
CA GLU A 120 -12.05 -4.97 5.76
C GLU A 120 -12.53 -4.70 7.19
N ASN A 121 -11.60 -4.72 8.16
CA ASN A 121 -11.96 -4.58 9.55
C ASN A 121 -11.83 -3.12 10.02
N SER A 122 -12.82 -2.32 9.62
CA SER A 122 -13.06 -0.98 10.18
C SER A 122 -13.16 -0.96 11.72
N SER A 123 -13.37 -2.10 12.37
CA SER A 123 -13.42 -2.26 13.84
C SER A 123 -12.05 -2.51 14.49
N LEU A 124 -11.02 -2.88 13.73
CA LEU A 124 -9.62 -2.89 14.22
C LEU A 124 -9.05 -1.46 14.40
N LYS A 125 -9.84 -0.42 14.05
CA LYS A 125 -9.61 0.99 14.39
C LYS A 125 -9.48 1.26 15.89
N LYS A 126 -9.75 0.27 16.74
CA LYS A 126 -9.67 0.36 18.20
C LYS A 126 -8.56 -0.57 18.70
N TYR A 127 -7.36 -0.02 18.80
CA TYR A 127 -6.25 -0.47 19.65
C TYR A 127 -6.18 -1.99 19.89
N ARG A 128 -5.43 -2.71 19.06
CA ARG A 128 -4.69 -3.87 19.58
C ARG A 128 -3.26 -3.44 19.79
N SER A 129 -2.93 -3.21 21.06
CA SER A 129 -1.57 -3.15 21.57
C SER A 129 -0.87 -4.44 21.16
N TRP A 130 0.03 -4.34 20.20
CA TRP A 130 1.09 -5.32 20.03
C TRP A 130 2.32 -4.64 20.58
N VAL A 131 2.58 -4.85 21.87
CA VAL A 131 3.93 -4.69 22.41
C VAL A 131 4.75 -5.76 21.72
N ILE A 132 5.71 -5.36 20.89
CA ILE A 132 6.73 -6.28 20.41
C ILE A 132 7.69 -6.45 21.60
N GLU A 133 7.46 -7.51 22.40
CA GLU A 133 8.46 -8.01 23.36
C GLU A 133 9.64 -8.67 22.63
#